data_AF-A0A482XCJ2-F1
#
_entry.id   AF-A0A482XCJ2-F1
#
_cell.length_a   1.000
_cell.length_b   1.000
_cell.length_c   1.000
_cell.angle_alpha   90.00
_cell.angle_beta   90.00
_cell.angle_gamma   90.00
#
_symmetry.space_group_name_H-M   'P 1'
#
loop_
_entity.id
_entity.type
_entity.pdbx_description
1 polymer ?
#
loop_
_entity_poly.entity_id
_entity_poly.type
_entity_poly.pdbx_seq_one_letter_code
_entity_poly.pdbx_strand_id
1 'polypeptide(L)' 'MDSQVQVEGRLLDIVDDEWREEELPHNDINVPLAELPDPEADNGDSHMTLKEADAKWTDLALSILNDQHQGSTN' A
#
# COMPACT_ATOMS: atom_id res chain seq x y z
N MET A 1 -35.30 -4.39 36.41
CA MET A 1 -35.46 -4.88 35.02
C MET A 1 -34.04 -5.01 34.50
N ASP A 2 -33.47 -6.21 34.52
CA ASP A 2 -32.03 -6.45 34.28
C ASP A 2 -31.58 -6.13 32.84
N SER A 3 -32.52 -5.82 31.95
CA SER A 3 -32.25 -5.38 30.58
C SER A 3 -31.83 -3.91 30.47
N GLN A 4 -31.95 -3.11 31.53
CA GLN A 4 -31.50 -1.71 31.52
C GLN A 4 -30.21 -1.56 32.31
N VAL A 5 -29.17 -1.06 31.63
CA VAL A 5 -27.92 -0.67 32.27
C VAL A 5 -28.14 0.59 33.11
N GLN A 6 -27.66 0.60 34.35
CA GLN A 6 -27.65 1.82 35.16
C GLN A 6 -26.56 2.74 34.63
N VAL A 7 -26.95 3.92 34.14
CA VAL A 7 -26.01 4.94 33.67
C VAL A 7 -25.62 5.82 34.84
N GLU A 8 -24.32 6.07 35.02
CA GLU A 8 -23.80 6.95 36.07
C GLU A 8 -24.10 8.42 35.70
N GLY A 9 -25.01 9.05 36.43
CA GLY A 9 -25.46 10.42 36.15
C GLY A 9 -24.33 11.47 36.13
N ARG A 10 -23.25 11.26 36.89
CA ARG A 10 -22.06 12.12 36.88
C ARG A 10 -21.37 12.14 35.50
N LEU A 11 -21.32 10.99 34.82
CA LEU A 11 -20.69 10.90 33.50
C LEU A 11 -21.51 11.65 32.45
N LEU A 12 -22.84 11.64 32.59
CA LEU A 12 -23.73 12.39 31.69
C LEU A 12 -23.59 13.91 31.84
N ASP A 13 -23.16 14.40 33.01
CA ASP A 13 -22.95 15.82 33.30
C ASP A 13 -21.58 16.32 32.82
N ILE A 14 -20.63 15.41 32.63
CA ILE A 14 -19.26 15.72 32.16
C ILE A 14 -19.20 15.70 30.63
N VAL A 15 -19.93 14.79 29.98
CA VAL A 15 -19.93 14.63 28.53
C VAL A 15 -21.06 15.45 27.92
N ASP A 16 -20.71 16.57 27.30
CA ASP A 16 -21.63 17.44 26.55
C ASP A 16 -22.10 16.79 25.24
N ASP A 17 -23.12 17.38 24.63
CA ASP A 17 -23.73 16.84 23.41
C ASP A 17 -22.76 16.88 22.22
N GLU A 18 -21.87 17.89 22.16
CA GLU A 18 -20.84 18.02 21.12
C GLU A 18 -19.87 16.84 21.16
N TRP A 19 -19.36 16.46 22.33
CA TRP A 19 -18.46 15.32 22.48
C TRP A 19 -19.16 13.97 22.23
N ARG A 20 -20.48 13.86 22.45
CA ARG A 20 -21.23 12.64 22.11
C ARG A 20 -21.46 12.46 20.62
N GLU A 21 -21.56 13.56 19.89
CA GLU A 21 -21.77 13.57 18.44
C GLU A 21 -20.44 13.53 17.67
N GLU A 22 -19.31 13.74 18.35
CA GLU A 22 -17.98 13.70 17.74
C GLU A 22 -17.65 12.28 17.23
N GLU A 23 -17.32 12.18 15.94
CA GLU A 23 -16.78 10.97 15.32
C GLU A 23 -15.29 11.14 15.03
N LEU A 24 -14.51 10.07 15.23
CA LEU A 24 -13.11 10.07 14.86
C LEU A 24 -12.96 10.22 13.34
N PRO A 25 -11.99 11.03 12.87
CA PRO A 25 -11.76 11.18 11.45
C PRO A 25 -11.26 9.86 10.83
N HIS A 26 -11.64 9.62 9.58
CA HIS A 26 -11.12 8.52 8.77
C HIS A 26 -9.72 8.88 8.28
N ASN A 27 -8.72 8.61 9.12
CA ASN A 27 -7.33 8.87 8.77
C ASN A 27 -6.74 7.73 7.95
N ASP A 28 -5.99 8.08 6.90
CA ASP A 28 -5.22 7.12 6.12
C ASP A 28 -4.01 6.62 6.91
N ILE A 29 -3.63 5.37 6.65
CA ILE A 29 -2.40 4.78 7.19
C ILE A 29 -1.26 4.96 6.19
N ASN A 30 -0.05 5.20 6.70
CA ASN A 30 1.13 5.26 5.85
C ASN A 30 1.56 3.85 5.44
N VAL A 31 1.32 3.50 4.18
CA VAL A 31 1.69 2.19 3.61
C VAL A 31 2.99 2.32 2.82
N PRO A 32 4.03 1.50 3.09
CA PRO A 32 5.27 1.53 2.32
C PRO A 32 5.05 1.12 0.86
N LEU A 33 5.07 2.10 -0.06
CA LEU A 33 4.79 1.85 -1.48
C LEU A 33 5.72 0.81 -2.11
N ALA A 34 6.98 0.75 -1.68
CA ALA A 34 7.96 -0.22 -2.19
C ALA A 34 7.59 -1.68 -1.89
N GLU A 35 6.80 -1.94 -0.85
CA GLU A 35 6.32 -3.27 -0.46
C GLU A 35 4.96 -3.60 -1.09
N LEU A 36 4.41 -2.70 -1.93
CA LEU A 36 3.19 -2.93 -2.69
C LEU A 36 3.51 -3.43 -4.11
N PRO A 37 2.61 -4.23 -4.71
CA PRO A 37 2.70 -4.56 -6.12
C PRO A 37 2.54 -3.34 -7.01
N ASP A 38 3.19 -3.37 -8.18
CA ASP A 38 3.05 -2.33 -9.19
C ASP A 38 1.64 -2.36 -9.81
N PRO A 39 0.84 -1.28 -9.66
CA PRO A 39 -0.50 -1.22 -10.23
C PRO A 39 -0.51 -1.18 -11.77
N GLU A 40 0.61 -0.83 -12.41
CA GLU A 40 0.74 -0.74 -13.87
C GLU A 40 1.35 -2.02 -14.50
N ALA A 41 1.60 -3.06 -13.71
CA ALA A 41 2.20 -4.30 -14.19
C ALA A 41 1.27 -5.07 -15.16
N ASP A 42 1.45 -4.85 -16.47
CA ASP A 42 0.72 -5.53 -17.55
C ASP A 42 1.08 -7.03 -17.69
N ASN A 43 2.21 -7.45 -17.09
CA ASN A 43 2.76 -8.80 -17.27
C ASN A 43 2.19 -9.85 -16.29
N GLY A 44 1.12 -9.55 -15.57
CA GLY A 44 0.41 -10.50 -14.70
C GLY A 44 1.13 -10.91 -13.41
N ASP A 45 2.32 -10.40 -13.12
CA ASP A 45 3.06 -10.64 -11.85
C ASP A 45 2.51 -9.78 -10.71
N SER A 46 1.21 -9.93 -10.43
CA SER A 46 0.42 -9.10 -9.49
C SER A 46 0.80 -9.32 -8.02
N HIS A 47 1.72 -10.26 -7.75
CA HIS A 47 2.17 -10.62 -6.41
C HIS A 47 3.55 -10.08 -6.07
N MET A 48 4.30 -9.58 -7.06
CA MET A 48 5.64 -9.05 -6.84
C MET A 48 5.59 -7.59 -6.40
N THR A 49 6.32 -7.27 -5.34
CA THR A 49 6.46 -5.88 -4.86
C THR A 49 7.41 -5.07 -5.74
N LEU A 50 7.24 -3.74 -5.76
CA LEU A 50 8.14 -2.81 -6.46
C LEU A 50 9.60 -3.02 -6.08
N LYS A 51 9.87 -3.25 -4.79
CA LYS A 51 11.20 -3.53 -4.25
C LYS A 51 11.81 -4.83 -4.80
N GLU A 52 11.01 -5.89 -4.93
CA GLU A 52 11.47 -7.15 -5.51
C GLU A 52 11.70 -7.00 -7.03
N ALA A 53 10.89 -6.20 -7.71
CA ALA A 53 11.03 -5.91 -9.14
C ALA A 53 12.38 -5.23 -9.44
N ASP A 54 12.75 -4.22 -8.65
CA ASP A 54 14.02 -3.50 -8.79
C ASP A 54 15.24 -4.40 -8.54
N ALA A 55 15.09 -5.44 -7.71
CA ALA A 55 16.15 -6.40 -7.44
C ALA A 55 16.34 -7.44 -8.56
N LYS A 56 15.40 -7.54 -9.51
CA LYS A 56 15.53 -8.46 -10.66
C LYS A 56 16.56 -7.91 -11.65
N TRP A 57 17.54 -8.73 -12.00
CA TRP A 57 18.48 -8.40 -13.07
C TRP A 57 17.85 -8.69 -14.43
N THR A 58 17.50 -7.65 -15.18
CA THR A 58 16.84 -7.75 -16.49
C THR A 58 17.79 -7.55 -17.68
N ASP A 59 19.03 -7.14 -17.42
CA ASP A 59 20.03 -6.92 -18.47
C ASP A 59 20.67 -8.24 -18.93
N LEU A 60 20.36 -8.62 -20.16
CA LEU A 60 20.87 -9.82 -20.82
C LEU A 60 22.06 -9.53 -21.75
N ALA A 61 22.55 -8.28 -21.80
CA ALA A 61 23.68 -7.85 -22.65
C ALA A 61 23.55 -8.20 -24.15
N LEU A 62 22.31 -8.38 -24.65
CA LEU A 62 22.04 -8.79 -26.05
C LEU A 62 22.53 -7.77 -27.08
N SER A 63 22.69 -6.49 -26.69
CA SER A 63 23.27 -5.45 -27.56
C SER A 63 24.68 -5.84 -28.02
N ILE A 64 25.48 -6.44 -27.13
CA ILE A 64 26.87 -6.83 -27.44
C ILE A 64 26.90 -7.91 -28.53
N LEU A 65 25.98 -8.88 -28.45
CA LEU A 65 25.83 -9.94 -29.45
C LEU A 65 25.41 -9.37 -30.82
N ASN A 66 24.52 -8.38 -30.85
CA ASN A 66 24.10 -7.72 -32.08
C ASN A 66 25.27 -6.96 -32.74
N ASP A 67 26.06 -6.24 -31.96
CA ASP A 67 27.18 -5.45 -32.48
C ASP A 67 28.30 -6.33 -33.05
N GLN A 68 28.56 -7.50 -32.44
CA GLN A 68 29.49 -8.50 -32.97
C GLN A 68 29.01 -9.09 -34.31
N HIS A 69 27.70 -9.24 -34.49
CA HIS A 69 27.12 -9.76 -35.73
C HIS A 69 27.24 -8.74 -36.88
N GLN A 70 27.01 -7.45 -36.60
CA GLN A 70 27.12 -6.37 -37.58
C GLN A 70 28.58 -6.01 -37.93
N GLY A 71 29.53 -6.26 -37.03
CA GLY A 71 30.96 -6.08 -37.31
C GLY A 71 31.58 -7.18 -38.19
N SER A 72 30.91 -8.33 -38.35
CA SER A 72 31.38 -9.45 -39.20
C SER A 72 30.87 -9.38 -40.65
N THR A 73 29.97 -8.46 -40.97
CA THR A 73 29.34 -8.34 -42.30
C THR A 73 29.91 -7.22 -43.18
N ASN A 74 31.06 -6.65 -42.82
CA ASN A 74 31.72 -5.58 -43.59
C ASN A 74 33.16 -5.93 -43.99
#